data_AF-K9YVU2-F1
#
_entry.id   AF-K9YVU2-F1
#
_cell.length_a   1.000
_cell.length_b   1.000
_cell.length_c   1.000
_cell.angle_alpha   90.00
_cell.angle_beta   90.00
_cell.angle_gamma   90.00
#
_symmetry.space_group_name_H-M   'P 1'
#
loop_
_entity.id
_entity.type
_entity.pdbx_description
1 polymer ?
#
loop_
_entity_poly.entity_id
_entity_poly.type
_entity_poly.pdbx_seq_one_letter_code
_entity_poly.pdbx_strand_id
1 'polypeptide(L)'
;MVNYTDQYDHPWKEAIGLYFPSFGIFLQDLEVAFEQEIEQFEEETRMSYMTSWERRGREKGIQEGIQEILESRFGEVENSLMNSVREINEISRLKTLLRQATTVNSLQEFQSLLGAY
;
A
#
# COMPACT_ATOMS: atom_id res chain seq x y z
N MET A 1 48.80 -28.42 -19.49
CA MET A 1 47.61 -28.61 -18.65
C MET A 1 46.60 -27.57 -19.11
N VAL A 2 45.48 -27.99 -19.70
CA VAL A 2 44.43 -27.07 -20.20
C VAL A 2 43.58 -26.65 -19.01
N ASN A 3 43.43 -25.34 -18.81
CA ASN A 3 42.65 -24.78 -17.71
C ASN A 3 41.16 -25.00 -18.02
N TYR A 4 40.53 -25.94 -17.32
CA TYR A 4 39.13 -26.33 -17.53
C TYR A 4 38.10 -25.27 -17.12
N THR A 5 38.53 -24.15 -16.53
CA THR A 5 37.65 -23.08 -16.06
C THR A 5 37.19 -22.13 -17.17
N ASP A 6 37.84 -22.10 -18.33
CA ASP A 6 37.49 -21.16 -19.41
C ASP A 6 36.26 -21.61 -20.22
N GLN A 7 35.89 -22.89 -20.18
CA GLN A 7 34.77 -23.44 -20.97
C GLN A 7 33.39 -23.23 -20.34
N TYR A 8 33.32 -22.85 -19.07
CA TYR A 8 32.06 -22.66 -18.34
C TYR A 8 31.49 -21.24 -18.44
N ASP A 9 32.24 -20.29 -19.03
CA ASP A 9 31.89 -18.87 -19.02
C ASP A 9 31.23 -18.36 -20.33
N HIS A 10 31.10 -19.23 -21.34
CA HIS A 10 30.63 -18.84 -22.68
C HIS A 10 29.13 -19.05 -22.94
N PRO A 11 28.52 -20.23 -22.65
CA PRO A 11 27.17 -20.52 -23.16
C PRO A 11 26.07 -19.66 -22.51
N TRP A 12 26.23 -19.29 -21.24
CA TRP A 12 25.25 -18.43 -20.56
C TRP A 12 25.38 -16.96 -20.96
N LYS A 13 26.58 -16.48 -21.30
CA LYS A 13 26.78 -15.11 -21.81
C LYS A 13 26.22 -14.96 -23.22
N GLU A 14 26.38 -15.98 -24.06
CA GLU A 14 25.75 -16.02 -25.38
C GLU A 14 24.22 -16.08 -25.26
N ALA A 15 23.69 -16.92 -24.35
CA ALA A 15 22.26 -16.94 -24.08
C ALA A 15 21.74 -15.57 -23.60
N ILE A 16 22.44 -14.90 -22.67
CA ILE A 16 22.08 -13.54 -22.27
C ILE A 16 22.17 -12.59 -23.47
N GLY A 17 23.24 -12.60 -24.26
CA GLY A 17 23.37 -11.73 -25.44
C GLY A 17 22.25 -11.90 -26.47
N LEU A 18 21.73 -13.13 -26.64
CA LEU A 18 20.66 -13.45 -27.58
C LEU A 18 19.26 -13.13 -27.03
N TYR A 19 18.98 -13.49 -25.77
CA TYR A 19 17.65 -13.36 -25.19
C TYR A 19 17.42 -12.01 -24.51
N PHE A 20 18.46 -11.38 -23.96
CA PHE A 20 18.32 -10.15 -23.17
C PHE A 20 17.70 -8.98 -23.96
N PRO A 21 18.02 -8.75 -25.25
CA PRO A 21 17.33 -7.72 -26.04
C PRO A 21 15.84 -8.03 -26.23
N SER A 22 15.50 -9.27 -26.57
CA SER A 22 14.09 -9.70 -26.74
C SER A 22 13.32 -9.68 -25.43
N PHE A 23 13.97 -10.05 -24.34
CA PHE A 23 13.40 -10.00 -22.98
C PHE A 23 13.18 -8.55 -22.54
N GLY A 24 14.11 -7.64 -22.84
CA GLY A 24 13.94 -6.21 -22.57
C GLY A 24 12.77 -5.61 -23.34
N ILE A 25 12.61 -5.96 -24.62
CA ILE A 25 11.46 -5.56 -25.44
C ILE A 25 10.16 -6.15 -24.87
N PHE A 26 10.16 -7.44 -24.52
CA PHE A 26 9.00 -8.09 -23.90
C PHE A 26 8.58 -7.42 -22.59
N LEU A 27 9.54 -7.02 -21.74
CA LEU A 27 9.23 -6.30 -20.50
C LEU A 27 8.65 -4.91 -20.77
N GLN A 28 9.15 -4.19 -21.77
CA GLN A 28 8.57 -2.91 -22.19
C GLN A 28 7.15 -3.07 -22.73
N ASP A 29 6.92 -4.09 -23.57
CA ASP A 29 5.59 -4.40 -24.09
C ASP A 29 4.61 -4.77 -22.95
N LEU A 30 5.09 -5.50 -21.95
CA LEU A 30 4.32 -5.86 -20.76
C LEU A 30 4.01 -4.64 -19.89
N GLU A 31 4.97 -3.73 -19.71
CA GLU A 31 4.78 -2.48 -18.96
C GLU A 31 3.71 -1.60 -19.63
N VAL A 32 3.82 -1.42 -20.96
CA VAL A 32 2.82 -0.67 -21.74
C VAL A 32 1.43 -1.32 -21.67
N ALA A 33 1.35 -2.65 -21.77
CA ALA A 33 0.08 -3.36 -21.67
C ALA A 33 -0.55 -3.23 -20.27
N PHE A 34 0.28 -3.26 -19.23
CA PHE A 34 -0.15 -3.08 -17.86
C PHE A 34 -0.66 -1.64 -17.60
N GLU A 35 0.04 -0.63 -18.10
CA GLU A 35 -0.40 0.77 -18.02
C GLU A 35 -1.76 0.97 -18.71
N GLN A 36 -1.94 0.39 -19.90
CA GLN A 36 -3.22 0.46 -20.62
C GLN A 36 -4.37 -0.24 -19.89
N GLU A 37 -4.10 -1.39 -19.24
CA GLU A 37 -5.10 -2.10 -18.42
C GLU A 37 -5.52 -1.26 -17.22
N ILE A 38 -4.56 -0.58 -16.57
CA ILE A 38 -4.83 0.35 -15.49
C ILE A 38 -5.67 1.54 -15.98
N GLU A 39 -5.30 2.18 -17.09
CA GLU A 39 -6.05 3.30 -17.68
C GLU A 39 -7.50 2.92 -18.02
N GLN A 40 -7.71 1.77 -18.67
CA GLN A 40 -9.06 1.29 -18.99
C GLN A 40 -9.89 1.06 -17.73
N PHE A 41 -9.29 0.47 -16.70
CA PHE A 41 -9.97 0.29 -15.42
C PHE A 41 -10.28 1.64 -14.74
N GLU A 42 -9.43 2.66 -14.84
CA GLU A 42 -9.73 4.02 -14.35
C GLU A 42 -10.93 4.65 -15.04
N GLU A 43 -10.98 4.53 -16.37
CA GLU A 43 -12.08 5.07 -17.18
C GLU A 43 -13.40 4.36 -16.87
N GLU A 44 -13.38 3.03 -16.79
CA GLU A 44 -14.55 2.20 -16.47
C GLU A 44 -15.08 2.45 -15.06
N THR A 45 -14.18 2.63 -14.09
CA THR A 45 -14.56 2.81 -12.67
C THR A 45 -14.65 4.27 -12.23
N ARG A 46 -14.28 5.23 -13.09
CA ARG A 46 -14.20 6.68 -12.83
C ARG A 46 -13.53 7.00 -11.48
N MET A 47 -12.44 6.29 -11.18
CA MET A 47 -11.63 6.49 -9.98
C MET A 47 -10.16 6.57 -10.39
N SER A 48 -9.46 7.62 -9.97
CA SER A 48 -8.00 7.73 -10.11
C SER A 48 -7.34 6.65 -9.25
N TYR A 49 -6.47 5.81 -9.81
CA TYR A 49 -5.66 4.86 -9.05
C TYR A 49 -4.72 5.64 -8.16
N MET A 50 -5.21 5.93 -6.96
CA MET A 50 -4.38 5.71 -5.81
C MET A 50 -4.15 4.20 -5.75
N THR A 51 -3.01 3.75 -6.26
CA THR A 51 -2.57 2.35 -6.26
C THR A 51 -2.83 1.73 -4.88
N SER A 52 -3.04 0.41 -4.80
CA SER A 52 -3.34 -0.25 -3.52
C SER A 52 -2.35 0.10 -2.40
N TRP A 53 -1.09 0.40 -2.74
CA TRP A 53 -0.07 0.85 -1.80
C TRP A 53 -0.25 2.30 -1.33
N GLU A 54 -0.61 3.25 -2.20
CA GLU A 54 -0.93 4.62 -1.77
C GLU A 54 -2.19 4.66 -0.91
N ARG A 55 -3.19 3.83 -1.23
CA ARG A 55 -4.41 3.70 -0.43
C ARG A 55 -4.11 3.21 0.98
N ARG A 56 -3.35 2.12 1.07
CA ARG A 56 -2.90 1.57 2.34
C ARG A 56 -2.01 2.56 3.11
N GLY A 57 -1.14 3.29 2.42
CA GLY A 57 -0.30 4.33 3.02
C GLY A 57 -1.14 5.45 3.64
N ARG A 58 -2.19 5.89 2.94
CA ARG A 58 -3.12 6.90 3.44
C ARG A 58 -3.96 6.41 4.61
N GLU A 59 -4.50 5.20 4.53
CA GLU A 59 -5.23 4.56 5.63
C GLU A 59 -4.36 4.50 6.89
N LYS A 60 -3.16 3.93 6.76
CA LYS A 60 -2.20 3.79 7.85
C LYS A 60 -1.83 5.15 8.47
N GLY A 61 -1.54 6.15 7.65
CA GLY A 61 -1.22 7.49 8.14
C GLY A 61 -2.37 8.13 8.91
N ILE A 62 -3.63 7.92 8.51
CA ILE A 62 -4.78 8.40 9.28
C ILE A 62 -4.95 7.62 10.59
N GLN A 63 -4.78 6.29 10.57
CA GLN A 63 -4.88 5.44 11.76
C GLN A 63 -3.80 5.81 12.81
N GLU A 64 -2.57 6.06 12.36
CA GLU A 64 -1.46 6.55 13.21
C GLU A 64 -1.76 7.93 13.77
N GLY A 65 -2.30 8.86 12.96
CA GLY A 65 -2.73 10.17 13.44
C GLY A 65 -3.85 10.11 14.48
N ILE A 66 -4.82 9.19 14.32
CA ILE A 66 -5.84 8.93 15.35
C ILE A 66 -5.17 8.47 16.64
N GLN A 67 -4.24 7.52 16.56
CA GLN A 67 -3.51 7.01 17.72
C GLN A 67 -2.79 8.15 18.45
N GLU A 68 -2.01 8.95 17.75
CA GLU A 68 -1.24 10.06 18.32
C GLU A 68 -2.13 11.09 19.01
N ILE A 69 -3.26 11.45 18.39
CA ILE A 69 -4.23 12.38 19.00
C ILE A 69 -4.81 11.81 20.28
N LEU A 70 -5.26 10.55 20.26
CA LEU A 70 -5.85 9.92 21.43
C LEU A 70 -4.81 9.76 22.54
N GLU A 71 -3.58 9.36 22.20
CA GLU A 71 -2.48 9.21 23.16
C GLU A 71 -2.08 10.55 23.78
N SER A 72 -1.99 11.61 22.97
CA SER A 72 -1.68 12.95 23.45
C SER A 72 -2.76 13.51 24.37
N ARG A 73 -4.03 13.13 24.18
CA ARG A 73 -5.17 13.70 24.94
C ARG A 73 -5.52 12.88 26.18
N PHE A 74 -5.38 11.57 26.11
CA PHE A 74 -5.88 10.64 27.13
C PHE A 74 -4.80 9.75 27.74
N GLY A 75 -3.55 9.85 27.27
CA GLY A 75 -2.46 8.96 27.69
C GLY A 75 -2.52 7.62 26.97
N GLU A 76 -1.99 6.56 27.57
CA GLU A 76 -1.91 5.25 26.93
C GLU A 76 -3.30 4.76 26.44
N VAL A 77 -3.36 4.38 25.15
CA VAL A 77 -4.58 3.89 24.51
C VAL A 77 -4.53 2.37 24.43
N GLU A 78 -5.63 1.70 24.80
CA GLU A 78 -5.69 0.25 24.72
C GLU A 78 -5.48 -0.27 23.29
N ASN A 79 -4.65 -1.31 23.17
CA ASN A 79 -4.40 -1.95 21.88
C ASN A 79 -5.67 -2.51 21.22
N SER A 80 -6.65 -2.94 22.02
CA SER A 80 -7.97 -3.40 21.55
C SER A 80 -8.67 -2.32 20.72
N LEU A 81 -8.71 -1.08 21.22
CA LEU A 81 -9.30 0.07 20.54
C LEU A 81 -8.57 0.39 19.25
N MET A 82 -7.23 0.39 19.28
CA MET A 82 -6.43 0.67 18.10
C MET A 82 -6.53 -0.43 17.04
N ASN A 83 -6.74 -1.68 17.44
CA ASN A 83 -7.00 -2.75 16.48
C ASN A 83 -8.32 -2.53 15.75
N SER A 84 -9.38 -2.12 16.45
CA SER A 84 -10.65 -1.75 15.80
C SER A 84 -10.49 -0.58 14.82
N VAL A 85 -9.64 0.41 15.13
CA VAL A 85 -9.34 1.51 14.18
C VAL A 85 -8.57 1.00 12.96
N ARG A 86 -7.64 0.05 13.14
CA ARG A 86 -6.82 -0.53 12.06
C ARG A 86 -7.61 -1.42 11.10
N GLU A 87 -8.71 -2.02 11.56
CA GLU A 87 -9.61 -2.83 10.74
C GLU A 87 -10.48 -1.98 9.78
N ILE A 88 -10.56 -0.67 9.98
CA ILE A 88 -11.31 0.24 9.11
C ILE A 88 -10.49 0.55 7.85
N ASN A 89 -11.01 0.14 6.70
CA ASN A 89 -10.43 0.36 5.37
C ASN A 89 -11.15 1.45 4.56
N GLU A 90 -12.15 2.12 5.13
CA GLU A 90 -12.86 3.22 4.48
C GLU A 90 -12.25 4.58 4.86
N ILE A 91 -11.59 5.24 3.91
CA ILE A 91 -10.91 6.54 4.12
C ILE A 91 -11.85 7.63 4.64
N SER A 92 -13.08 7.69 4.14
CA SER A 92 -14.08 8.68 4.58
C SER A 92 -14.45 8.50 6.05
N ARG A 93 -14.60 7.25 6.49
CA ARG A 93 -14.83 6.88 7.89
C ARG A 93 -13.63 7.23 8.75
N LEU A 94 -12.42 6.88 8.33
CA LEU A 94 -11.17 7.23 9.02
C LEU A 94 -11.00 8.75 9.19
N LYS A 95 -11.28 9.55 8.16
CA LYS A 95 -11.24 11.02 8.26
C LYS A 95 -12.27 11.57 9.26
N THR A 96 -13.44 10.94 9.34
CA THR A 96 -14.48 11.33 10.30
C THR A 96 -14.02 11.03 11.73
N LEU A 97 -13.48 9.84 11.96
CA LEU A 97 -12.91 9.45 13.25
C LEU A 97 -11.73 10.34 13.64
N LEU A 98 -10.85 10.71 12.71
CA LEU A 98 -9.75 11.65 12.97
C LEU A 98 -10.26 13.00 13.49
N ARG A 99 -11.31 13.55 12.88
CA ARG A 99 -11.95 14.78 13.38
C ARG A 99 -12.56 14.57 14.76
N GLN A 100 -13.27 13.47 14.96
CA GLN A 100 -13.90 13.15 16.25
C GLN A 100 -12.86 12.94 17.35
N ALA A 101 -11.72 12.33 17.07
CA ALA A 101 -10.62 12.15 18.01
C ALA A 101 -10.13 13.47 18.61
N THR A 102 -10.24 14.59 17.87
CA THR A 102 -9.91 15.93 18.38
C THR A 102 -10.96 16.54 19.31
N THR A 103 -12.22 16.08 19.24
CA THR A 103 -13.36 16.72 19.91
C THR A 103 -13.98 15.91 21.04
N VAL A 104 -13.91 14.57 20.99
CA VAL A 104 -14.46 13.68 22.02
C VAL A 104 -13.89 13.99 23.40
N ASN A 105 -14.64 13.81 24.46
CA ASN A 105 -14.22 14.13 25.83
C ASN A 105 -13.60 12.95 26.56
N SER A 106 -13.68 11.74 26.00
CA SER A 106 -13.12 10.52 26.61
C SER A 106 -12.83 9.43 25.58
N LEU A 107 -12.03 8.43 25.97
CA LEU A 107 -11.81 7.22 25.18
C LEU A 107 -13.09 6.38 25.03
N GLN A 108 -13.96 6.36 26.05
CA GLN A 108 -15.24 5.63 25.99
C GLN A 108 -16.19 6.24 24.97
N GLU A 109 -16.23 7.57 24.88
CA GLU A 109 -16.99 8.28 23.85
C GLU A 109 -16.45 7.94 22.45
N PHE A 110 -15.13 7.94 22.26
CA PHE A 110 -14.51 7.53 21.01
C PHE A 110 -14.83 6.08 20.64
N GLN A 111 -14.74 5.16 21.61
CA GLN A 111 -15.05 3.74 21.41
C GLN A 111 -16.52 3.53 21.01
N SER A 112 -17.44 4.31 21.57
CA SER A 112 -18.87 4.28 21.18
C SER A 112 -19.08 4.68 19.73
N LEU A 113 -18.25 5.61 19.21
CA LEU A 113 -18.30 6.03 17.81
C LEU A 113 -17.83 4.92 16.86
N LEU A 114 -16.91 4.05 17.30
CA LEU A 114 -16.45 2.90 16.50
C LEU A 114 -17.52 1.82 16.35
N GLY A 115 -18.32 1.58 17.40
CA GLY A 115 -19.40 0.57 17.40
C GLY A 115 -20.72 1.04 16.81
N ALA A 116 -20.84 2.31 16.43
CA ALA A 116 -21.93 2.79 15.60
C ALA A 116 -21.59 2.47 14.13
N TYR A 117 -22.47 1.72 13.45
CA TYR A 117 -22.42 1.18 12.07
C TYR A 117 -22.00 -0.28 11.94
#